data_AF-A0A8T6HP75-F1
#
_entry.id   AF-A0A8T6HP75-F1
#
_cell.length_a   1.000
_cell.length_b   1.000
_cell.length_c   1.000
_cell.angle_alpha   90.00
_cell.angle_beta   90.00
_cell.angle_gamma   90.00
#
_symmetry.space_group_name_H-M   'P 1'
#
loop_
_entity.id
_entity.type
_entity.pdbx_description
1 polymer ?
#
loop_
_entity_poly.entity_id
_entity_poly.type
_entity_poly.pdbx_seq_one_letter_code
_entity_poly.pdbx_strand_id
1 'polypeptide(L)'
;MRLSEPRLQPLTLETAEGESKAQLERAEARGGPVLNITRTLAHYPELSSAWGYFARHVLAGSSLPERERELIILRMGWNCQSGYEFGQHRRIGQQAGLSLEEVERVKQGPDHDAWT
;
A
#
# COMPACT_ATOMS: atom_id res chain seq x y z
N MET A 1 14.93 -6.67 9.41
CA MET A 1 15.48 -5.44 10.04
C MET A 1 14.53 -4.29 9.76
N ARG A 2 13.85 -3.73 10.76
CA ARG A 2 13.14 -2.44 10.64
C ARG A 2 14.19 -1.33 10.72
N LEU A 3 14.23 -0.46 9.72
CA LEU A 3 15.12 0.70 9.72
C LEU A 3 14.41 1.88 10.38
N SER A 4 15.18 2.77 11.02
CA SER A 4 14.68 4.06 11.51
C SER A 4 14.45 5.07 10.39
N GLU A 5 15.08 4.86 9.24
CA GLU A 5 15.00 5.73 8.06
C GLU A 5 14.96 4.92 6.76
N PRO A 6 14.36 5.45 5.68
CA PRO A 6 14.32 4.78 4.40
C PRO A 6 15.71 4.82 3.73
N ARG A 7 16.16 3.67 3.16
CA ARG A 7 17.45 3.60 2.42
C ARG A 7 17.47 4.48 1.17
N LEU A 8 16.30 4.67 0.57
CA LEU A 8 16.06 5.56 -0.54
C LEU A 8 15.03 6.59 -0.07
N GLN A 9 15.46 7.84 0.10
CA GLN A 9 14.59 8.90 0.57
C GLN A 9 13.45 9.12 -0.45
N PRO A 10 12.17 9.09 -0.03
CA PRO A 10 11.06 9.35 -0.94
C PRO A 10 11.15 10.78 -1.50
N LEU A 11 10.91 10.94 -2.80
CA LEU A 11 10.95 12.27 -3.42
C LEU A 11 9.86 13.21 -2.88
N THR A 12 10.21 14.48 -2.75
CA THR A 12 9.25 15.58 -2.53
C THR A 12 8.99 16.32 -3.84
N LEU A 13 7.99 17.22 -3.86
CA LEU A 13 7.78 18.11 -5.01
C LEU A 13 8.94 19.10 -5.22
N GLU A 14 9.72 19.35 -4.16
CA GLU A 14 10.90 20.21 -4.18
C GLU A 14 12.12 19.47 -4.73
N THR A 15 12.28 18.18 -4.40
CA THR A 15 13.44 17.38 -4.82
C THR A 15 13.23 16.61 -6.12
N ALA A 16 11.98 16.47 -6.59
CA ALA A 16 11.69 15.79 -7.84
C ALA A 16 11.90 16.72 -9.04
N GLU A 17 12.37 16.15 -10.14
CA GLU A 17 12.57 16.86 -11.40
C GLU A 17 11.88 16.11 -12.56
N GLY A 18 11.70 16.80 -13.69
CA GLY A 18 11.18 16.20 -14.92
C GLY A 18 9.89 15.40 -14.74
N GLU A 19 9.85 14.20 -15.30
CA GLU A 19 8.67 13.33 -15.27
C GLU A 19 8.33 12.86 -13.84
N SER A 20 9.32 12.66 -12.97
CA SER A 20 9.09 12.31 -11.57
C SER A 20 8.27 13.40 -10.87
N LYS A 21 8.60 14.68 -11.08
CA LYS A 21 7.84 15.79 -10.53
C LYS A 21 6.42 15.83 -11.08
N ALA A 22 6.27 15.70 -12.41
CA ALA A 22 4.96 15.65 -13.05
C ALA A 22 4.08 14.50 -12.52
N GLN A 23 4.65 13.33 -12.22
CA GLN A 23 3.91 12.24 -11.58
C GLN A 23 3.44 12.57 -10.16
N LEU A 24 4.30 13.20 -9.35
CA LEU A 24 3.92 13.59 -7.99
C LEU A 24 2.84 14.68 -7.99
N GLU A 25 2.92 15.66 -8.89
CA GLU A 25 1.89 16.69 -9.07
C GLU A 25 0.54 16.06 -9.49
N ARG A 26 0.56 15.12 -10.46
CA ARG A 26 -0.65 14.36 -10.85
C ARG A 26 -1.21 13.52 -9.70
N ALA A 27 -0.36 12.97 -8.84
CA ALA A 27 -0.81 12.21 -7.67
C ALA A 27 -1.44 13.14 -6.61
N GLU A 28 -0.86 14.31 -6.37
CA GLU A 28 -1.41 15.32 -5.45
C GLU A 28 -2.74 15.86 -5.94
N ALA A 29 -2.88 16.11 -7.25
CA ALA A 29 -4.11 16.60 -7.86
C ALA A 29 -5.30 15.61 -7.74
N ARG A 30 -5.05 14.31 -7.49
CA ARG A 30 -6.11 13.31 -7.22
C ARG A 30 -6.73 13.46 -5.83
N GLY A 31 -6.15 14.29 -4.97
CA GLY A 31 -6.60 14.52 -3.60
C GLY A 31 -6.01 13.52 -2.61
N GLY A 32 -5.82 13.98 -1.37
CA GLY A 32 -5.17 13.21 -0.32
C GLY A 32 -3.63 13.27 -0.38
N PRO A 33 -2.95 12.70 0.62
CA PRO A 33 -1.49 12.73 0.69
C PRO A 33 -0.86 11.82 -0.37
N VAL A 34 0.15 12.31 -1.09
CA VAL A 34 1.00 11.46 -1.93
C VAL A 34 1.79 10.50 -1.06
N LEU A 35 1.47 9.21 -1.14
CA LEU A 35 2.03 8.16 -0.31
C LEU A 35 3.53 7.94 -0.58
N ASN A 36 4.24 7.47 0.44
CA ASN A 36 5.69 7.22 0.33
C ASN A 36 6.03 6.19 -0.75
N ILE A 37 5.19 5.18 -0.97
CA ILE A 37 5.40 4.22 -2.07
C ILE A 37 5.46 4.90 -3.43
N THR A 38 4.55 5.85 -3.70
CA THR A 38 4.54 6.64 -4.94
C THR A 38 5.79 7.53 -5.02
N ARG A 39 6.13 8.20 -3.91
CA ARG A 39 7.32 9.07 -3.82
C ARG A 39 8.63 8.30 -4.01
N THR A 40 8.71 7.08 -3.52
CA THR A 40 9.89 6.22 -3.66
C THR A 40 9.98 5.63 -5.06
N LEU A 41 8.87 5.19 -5.66
CA LEU A 41 8.86 4.69 -7.05
C LEU A 41 9.12 5.80 -8.07
N ALA A 42 8.77 7.05 -7.76
CA ALA A 42 9.01 8.20 -8.64
C ALA A 42 10.50 8.45 -8.93
N HIS A 43 11.45 7.85 -8.20
CA HIS A 43 12.87 7.80 -8.62
C HIS A 43 13.05 7.14 -10.01
N TYR A 44 12.11 6.28 -10.39
CA TYR A 44 12.06 5.59 -11.68
C TYR A 44 10.66 5.73 -12.30
N PRO A 45 10.35 6.85 -12.98
CA PRO A 45 8.99 7.21 -13.37
C PRO A 45 8.32 6.20 -14.31
N GLU A 46 9.06 5.57 -15.21
CA GLU A 46 8.51 4.53 -16.10
C GLU A 46 8.05 3.29 -15.30
N LEU A 47 8.88 2.82 -14.37
CA LEU A 47 8.54 1.73 -13.45
C LEU A 47 7.36 2.11 -12.55
N SER A 48 7.36 3.34 -12.01
CA SER A 48 6.26 3.87 -11.19
C SER A 48 4.92 3.78 -11.94
N SER A 49 4.90 4.13 -13.22
CA SER A 49 3.70 4.06 -14.06
C SER A 49 3.23 2.61 -14.25
N ALA A 50 4.13 1.72 -14.65
CA ALA A 50 3.81 0.30 -14.85
C ALA A 50 3.29 -0.36 -13.55
N TRP A 51 3.95 -0.07 -12.42
CA TRP A 51 3.51 -0.55 -11.11
C TRP A 51 2.14 0.02 -10.72
N GLY A 52 1.88 1.30 -11.00
CA GLY A 52 0.60 1.95 -10.71
C GLY A 52 -0.58 1.29 -11.44
N TYR A 53 -0.41 0.83 -12.68
CA TYR A 53 -1.44 0.07 -13.40
C TYR A 53 -1.75 -1.26 -12.72
N PHE A 54 -0.71 -2.00 -12.33
CA PHE A 54 -0.87 -3.25 -11.60
C PHE A 54 -1.55 -3.03 -10.24
N ALA A 55 -1.07 -2.07 -9.45
CA ALA A 55 -1.64 -1.74 -8.14
C ALA A 55 -3.12 -1.34 -8.25
N ARG A 56 -3.49 -0.52 -9.25
CA ARG A 56 -4.88 -0.16 -9.50
C ARG A 56 -5.75 -1.38 -9.85
N HIS A 57 -5.23 -2.31 -10.65
CA HIS A 57 -5.96 -3.54 -10.93
C HIS A 57 -6.22 -4.33 -9.64
N VAL A 58 -5.21 -4.54 -8.80
CA VAL A 58 -5.40 -5.25 -7.53
C VAL A 58 -6.42 -4.54 -6.62
N LEU A 59 -6.31 -3.22 -6.47
CA LEU A 59 -7.10 -2.45 -5.49
C LEU A 59 -8.50 -2.08 -5.95
N ALA A 60 -8.76 -1.98 -7.25
CA ALA A 60 -10.05 -1.51 -7.77
C ALA A 60 -10.58 -2.28 -8.99
N GLY A 61 -9.73 -3.05 -9.67
CA GLY A 61 -10.11 -3.84 -10.85
C GLY A 61 -10.24 -5.34 -10.58
N SER A 62 -9.94 -5.80 -9.36
CA SER A 62 -10.05 -7.19 -8.94
C SER A 62 -11.52 -7.58 -8.76
N SER A 63 -11.84 -8.85 -9.04
CA SER A 63 -13.16 -9.43 -8.77
C SER A 63 -13.37 -9.77 -7.29
N LEU A 64 -12.32 -9.69 -6.46
CA LEU A 64 -12.44 -9.87 -5.01
C LEU A 64 -13.16 -8.67 -4.39
N PRO A 65 -14.15 -8.89 -3.51
CA PRO A 65 -14.72 -7.80 -2.75
C PRO A 65 -13.66 -7.18 -1.82
N GLU A 66 -13.87 -5.91 -1.46
CA GLU A 66 -12.83 -5.09 -0.82
C GLU A 66 -12.36 -5.71 0.50
N ARG A 67 -13.29 -6.21 1.30
CA ARG A 67 -13.00 -6.84 2.60
C ARG A 67 -12.02 -8.01 2.46
N GLU A 68 -12.32 -8.95 1.57
CA GLU A 68 -11.53 -10.15 1.33
C GLU A 68 -10.17 -9.81 0.73
N ARG A 69 -10.13 -8.84 -0.19
CA ARG A 69 -8.88 -8.32 -0.74
C ARG A 69 -7.97 -7.77 0.37
N GLU A 70 -8.50 -6.97 1.29
CA GLU A 70 -7.71 -6.39 2.37
C GLU A 70 -7.20 -7.44 3.37
N LEU A 71 -7.94 -8.52 3.63
CA LEU A 71 -7.44 -9.66 4.42
C LEU A 71 -6.21 -10.30 3.77
N ILE A 72 -6.25 -10.51 2.45
CA ILE A 72 -5.11 -11.07 1.70
C ILE A 72 -3.92 -10.13 1.74
N ILE A 73 -4.13 -8.83 1.51
CA ILE A 73 -3.05 -7.84 1.53
C ILE A 73 -2.42 -7.75 2.93
N LEU A 74 -3.22 -7.72 3.99
CA LEU A 74 -2.73 -7.75 5.36
C LEU A 74 -1.93 -9.03 5.66
N ARG A 75 -2.39 -10.20 5.19
CA ARG A 75 -1.67 -11.46 5.37
C ARG A 75 -0.33 -11.43 4.64
N MET A 76 -0.29 -10.88 3.43
CA MET A 76 0.96 -10.69 2.69
C MET A 76 1.89 -9.69 3.37
N GLY A 77 1.37 -8.57 3.87
CA GLY A 77 2.13 -7.60 4.66
C GLY A 77 2.77 -8.25 5.89
N TRP A 78 2.04 -9.12 6.59
CA TRP A 78 2.57 -9.89 7.71
C TRP A 78 3.63 -10.90 7.27
N ASN A 79 3.34 -11.75 6.28
CA ASN A 79 4.27 -12.78 5.80
C ASN A 79 5.58 -12.18 5.25
N CYS A 80 5.50 -11.05 4.54
CA CYS A 80 6.65 -10.32 4.02
C CYS A 80 7.33 -9.42 5.06
N GLN A 81 6.84 -9.39 6.31
CA GLN A 81 7.34 -8.53 7.39
C GLN A 81 7.34 -7.04 7.01
N SER A 82 6.38 -6.62 6.17
CA SER A 82 6.24 -5.25 5.70
C SER A 82 5.37 -4.44 6.65
N GLY A 83 6.02 -3.72 7.57
CA GLY A 83 5.32 -2.83 8.49
C GLY A 83 4.59 -1.67 7.80
N TYR A 84 5.11 -1.19 6.67
CA TYR A 84 4.48 -0.13 5.89
C TYR A 84 3.16 -0.63 5.27
N GLU A 85 3.20 -1.75 4.54
CA GLU A 85 2.00 -2.33 3.92
C GLU A 85 0.96 -2.70 4.96
N PHE A 86 1.37 -3.40 6.03
CA PHE A 86 0.45 -3.78 7.11
C PHE A 86 -0.20 -2.56 7.77
N GLY A 87 0.57 -1.49 7.99
CA GLY A 87 0.06 -0.25 8.61
C GLY A 87 -0.92 0.50 7.72
N GLN A 88 -0.64 0.63 6.43
CA GLN A 88 -1.54 1.28 5.47
C GLN A 88 -2.83 0.48 5.29
N HIS A 89 -2.69 -0.82 5.03
CA HIS A 89 -3.83 -1.70 4.75
C HIS A 89 -4.64 -2.05 5.99
N ARG A 90 -4.13 -1.83 7.22
CA ARG A 90 -4.96 -1.85 8.42
C ARG A 90 -6.05 -0.77 8.34
N ARG A 91 -5.69 0.47 7.95
CA ARG A 91 -6.67 1.56 7.84
C ARG A 91 -7.67 1.32 6.71
N ILE A 92 -7.18 0.87 5.55
CA ILE A 92 -8.02 0.57 4.38
C ILE A 92 -8.96 -0.60 4.69
N GLY A 93 -8.44 -1.66 5.31
CA GLY A 93 -9.21 -2.81 5.79
C GLY A 93 -10.36 -2.41 6.72
N GLN A 94 -10.14 -1.49 7.66
CA GLN A 94 -11.21 -0.98 8.52
C GLN A 94 -12.29 -0.23 7.74
N GLN A 95 -11.91 0.52 6.70
CA GLN A 95 -12.87 1.18 5.81
C GLN A 95 -13.67 0.18 4.97
N ALA A 96 -13.04 -0.95 4.62
CA ALA A 96 -13.69 -2.11 3.99
C ALA A 96 -14.46 -3.01 5.00
N GLY A 97 -14.62 -2.56 6.26
CA GLY A 97 -15.43 -3.22 7.27
C GLY A 97 -14.71 -4.22 8.17
N LEU A 98 -13.39 -4.41 8.04
CA LEU A 98 -12.64 -5.31 8.94
C LEU A 98 -12.61 -4.76 10.36
N SER A 99 -12.89 -5.63 11.32
CA SER A 99 -12.67 -5.31 12.74
C SER A 99 -11.17 -5.34 13.07
N LEU A 100 -10.78 -4.66 14.16
CA LEU A 100 -9.41 -4.75 14.65
C LEU A 100 -9.03 -6.16 15.10
N GLU A 101 -10.00 -6.91 15.63
CA GLU A 101 -9.80 -8.30 16.01
C GLU A 101 -9.44 -9.18 14.80
N GLU A 102 -10.10 -8.96 13.66
CA GLU A 102 -9.76 -9.65 12.42
C GLU A 102 -8.38 -9.26 11.89
N VAL A 103 -8.02 -7.98 11.94
CA VAL A 103 -6.66 -7.54 11.57
C VAL A 103 -5.59 -8.21 12.43
N GLU A 104 -5.83 -8.36 13.73
CA GLU A 104 -4.92 -9.08 14.62
C GLU A 104 -4.91 -10.58 14.34
N ARG A 105 -6.07 -11.18 14.04
CA ARG A 105 -6.21 -12.59 13.68
C ARG A 105 -5.47 -12.96 12.39
N VAL A 106 -5.40 -12.05 11.41
CA VAL A 106 -4.64 -12.26 10.16
C VAL A 106 -3.18 -12.64 10.43
N LYS A 107 -2.59 -12.21 11.55
CA LYS A 107 -1.22 -12.57 11.94
C LYS A 107 -1.08 -14.05 12.32
N GLN A 108 -2.15 -14.63 12.88
CA GLN A 108 -2.20 -16.01 13.36
C GLN A 108 -2.36 -17.02 12.22
N GLY A 109 -3.02 -16.61 11.12
CA GLY A 109 -3.11 -17.40 9.89
C GLY A 109 -4.49 -17.93 9.58
N PRO A 110 -4.61 -18.65 8.44
CA PRO A 110 -5.90 -19.10 7.92
C PRO A 110 -6.53 -20.21 8.76
N ASP A 111 -5.73 -20.96 9.52
CA ASP A 111 -6.20 -22.10 10.33
C ASP A 111 -6.78 -21.68 11.70
N HIS A 112 -6.90 -20.38 11.96
CA HIS A 112 -7.45 -19.90 13.23
C HIS A 112 -8.97 -20.14 13.29
N ASP A 113 -9.44 -20.83 14.34
CA ASP A 113 -10.83 -21.32 14.49
C ASP A 113 -11.94 -20.27 14.32
N ALA A 114 -11.63 -19.00 14.59
CA ALA A 114 -12.58 -17.90 14.41
C ALA A 114 -12.75 -17.43 12.94
N TRP A 115 -12.12 -18.08 11.96
CA TRP A 115 -12.47 -17.97 10.54
C TRP A 115 -13.54 -19.01 10.21
N THR A 116 -14.66 -18.56 9.62
CA THR A 116 -15.82 -19.39 9.27
C THR A 116 -16.20 -19.21 7.82
#